data_AF-A0A100JTG9-F1
#
_entry.id   AF-A0A100JTG9-F1
#
_cell.length_a   1.000
_cell.length_b   1.000
_cell.length_c   1.000
_cell.angle_alpha   90.00
_cell.angle_beta   90.00
_cell.angle_gamma   90.00
#
_symmetry.space_group_name_H-M   'P 1'
#
loop_
_entity.id
_entity.type
_entity.pdbx_description
1 polymer ?
#
loop_
_entity_poly.entity_id
_entity_poly.type
_entity_poly.pdbx_seq_one_letter_code
_entity_poly.pdbx_strand_id
1 'polypeptide(L)'
;MTDLINPSARRAIRELAAGISDPQAVLDCWEGTGFTPLDVPRDTSGAQGKWNFSRYAEAVDWTSPEQVTRALPAFERMLRTYKKKTLRGIDPEREKAELQATLGELRAEFSHDGYRITESLKILNDTDRRTDYAASDAALYADAVKVLLGARNQIERLPSLHRGKGEEDIRDVLTAALGGAFEGQATGESFNGQGKTDILLRIDDRNILIGECKVWAGAHGDKGISAIATQLLGYLTRNDRQTALLLFIRRVNHEAALTSALKTLAEDPRCIQAGAPDDNNRHYPFRLRTEHPEPWDIDLVLIPFFLT
;
A
#
# COMPACT_ATOMS: atom_id res chain seq x y z
N MET A 1 7.39 -8.80 19.85
CA MET A 1 6.23 -8.05 19.37
C MET A 1 6.77 -6.78 18.75
N THR A 2 6.32 -6.41 17.55
CA THR A 2 6.75 -5.19 16.85
C THR A 2 6.03 -3.98 17.43
N ASP A 3 6.71 -2.83 17.49
CA ASP A 3 6.09 -1.54 17.79
C ASP A 3 4.97 -1.22 16.78
N LEU A 4 3.82 -0.75 17.27
CA LEU A 4 2.70 -0.28 16.42
C LEU A 4 2.96 1.09 15.82
N ILE A 5 3.89 1.87 16.38
CA ILE A 5 4.44 3.10 15.78
C ILE A 5 5.96 2.96 15.81
N ASN A 6 6.56 2.82 14.63
CA ASN A 6 7.95 2.47 14.49
C ASN A 6 8.89 3.59 15.02
N PRO A 7 10.16 3.27 15.33
CA PRO A 7 11.12 4.27 15.83
C PRO A 7 11.37 5.46 14.89
N SER A 8 11.23 5.28 13.56
CA SER A 8 11.40 6.34 12.57
C SER A 8 10.27 7.36 12.62
N ALA A 9 9.01 6.89 12.66
CA ALA A 9 7.82 7.72 12.85
C ALA A 9 7.90 8.53 14.16
N ARG A 10 8.35 7.90 15.26
CA ARG A 10 8.57 8.58 16.54
C ARG A 10 9.67 9.64 16.46
N ARG A 11 10.75 9.35 15.73
CA ARG A 11 11.83 10.31 15.47
C ARG A 11 11.34 11.51 14.65
N ALA A 12 10.51 11.29 13.64
CA ALA A 12 9.94 12.37 12.84
C ALA A 12 9.07 13.33 13.71
N ILE A 13 8.25 12.79 14.63
CA ILE A 13 7.51 13.64 15.59
C ILE A 13 8.47 14.35 16.56
N ARG A 14 9.55 13.69 16.99
CA ARG A 14 10.58 14.33 17.83
C ARG A 14 11.26 15.51 17.12
N GLU A 15 11.54 15.39 15.83
CA GLU A 15 12.09 16.48 15.02
C GLU A 15 11.07 17.62 14.85
N LEU A 16 9.79 17.31 14.63
CA LEU A 16 8.71 18.29 14.66
C LEU A 16 8.66 19.04 16.00
N ALA A 17 8.77 18.33 17.13
CA ALA A 17 8.78 18.91 18.47
C ALA A 17 9.96 19.85 18.71
N ALA A 18 11.09 19.66 18.01
CA ALA A 18 12.23 20.56 18.04
C ALA A 18 11.93 21.91 17.36
N GLY A 19 11.10 21.90 16.33
CA GLY A 19 10.67 23.08 15.57
C GLY A 19 9.56 23.89 16.27
N ILE A 20 9.04 23.43 17.40
CA ILE A 20 8.08 24.18 18.21
C ILE A 20 8.85 25.19 19.06
N SER A 21 8.65 26.49 18.79
CA SER A 21 9.43 27.59 19.39
C SER A 21 9.29 27.71 20.91
N ASP A 22 8.19 27.21 21.46
CA ASP A 22 7.87 27.20 22.88
C ASP A 22 8.01 25.76 23.43
N PRO A 23 9.10 25.43 24.15
CA PRO A 23 9.32 24.08 24.64
C PRO A 23 8.29 23.60 25.66
N GLN A 24 7.62 24.52 26.37
CA GLN A 24 6.54 24.17 27.30
C GLN A 24 5.33 23.61 26.54
N ALA A 25 5.05 24.14 25.35
CA ALA A 25 3.97 23.65 24.50
C ALA A 25 4.10 22.16 24.14
N VAL A 26 5.34 21.64 24.07
CA VAL A 26 5.59 20.20 23.86
C VAL A 26 5.14 19.37 25.06
N LEU A 27 5.32 19.87 26.28
CA LEU A 27 4.86 19.21 27.51
C LEU A 27 3.32 19.25 27.59
N ASP A 28 2.72 20.40 27.30
CA ASP A 28 1.27 20.59 27.32
C ASP A 28 0.55 19.63 26.34
N CYS A 29 1.23 19.23 25.27
CA CYS A 29 0.69 18.23 24.33
C CYS A 29 0.44 16.87 24.99
N TRP A 30 1.21 16.49 26.02
CA TRP A 30 1.05 15.22 26.73
C TRP A 30 0.01 15.25 27.86
N GLU A 31 -0.51 16.42 28.23
CA GLU A 31 -1.50 16.52 29.32
C GLU A 31 -2.76 15.67 29.05
N GLY A 32 -3.25 14.99 30.08
CA GLY A 32 -4.45 14.14 29.96
C GLY A 32 -4.25 12.86 29.14
N THR A 33 -3.05 12.52 28.67
CA THR A 33 -2.74 11.21 28.07
C THR A 33 -2.51 10.12 29.14
N GLY A 34 -2.25 10.54 30.39
CA GLY A 34 -1.98 9.65 31.52
C GLY A 34 -0.58 9.03 31.51
N PHE A 35 0.35 9.54 30.69
CA PHE A 35 1.77 9.21 30.76
C PHE A 35 2.49 10.15 31.71
N THR A 36 3.50 9.64 32.41
CA THR A 36 4.37 10.39 33.31
C THR A 36 5.77 10.44 32.69
N PRO A 37 6.44 11.60 32.67
CA PRO A 37 7.75 11.71 32.04
C PRO A 37 8.80 10.92 32.83
N LEU A 38 9.60 10.13 32.13
CA LEU A 38 10.76 9.46 32.72
C LEU A 38 11.91 10.44 32.96
N ASP A 39 12.79 10.09 33.88
CA ASP A 39 14.05 10.79 34.08
C ASP A 39 15.08 10.25 33.09
N VAL A 40 15.25 10.97 31.97
CA VAL A 40 16.20 10.61 30.91
C VAL A 40 17.34 11.64 30.87
N PRO A 41 18.61 11.20 30.74
CA PRO A 41 19.73 12.12 30.63
C PRO A 41 19.49 13.14 29.52
N ARG A 42 19.72 14.41 29.83
CA ARG A 42 19.58 15.49 28.85
C ARG A 42 20.74 15.41 27.88
N ASP A 43 20.43 15.18 26.61
CA ASP A 43 21.40 15.33 25.52
C ASP A 43 21.83 16.80 25.46
N THR A 44 23.11 17.06 25.66
CA THR A 44 23.71 18.40 25.73
C THR A 44 23.73 19.11 24.38
N SER A 45 23.35 18.43 23.29
CA SER A 45 23.34 18.95 21.92
C SER A 45 21.94 19.23 21.34
N GLY A 46 20.86 18.88 22.06
CA GLY A 46 19.49 18.91 21.54
C GLY A 46 18.62 20.11 21.98
N ALA A 47 17.71 20.55 21.10
CA ALA A 47 16.66 21.52 21.44
C ALA A 47 15.78 21.00 22.60
N GLN A 48 15.42 21.88 23.54
CA GLN A 48 14.61 21.54 24.73
C GLN A 48 13.32 20.78 24.39
N GLY A 49 12.68 21.10 23.25
CA GLY A 49 11.49 20.38 22.76
C GLY A 49 11.74 18.89 22.48
N LYS A 50 12.90 18.52 21.92
CA LYS A 50 13.27 17.11 21.68
C LYS A 50 13.36 16.33 22.99
N TRP A 51 14.00 16.92 24.00
CA TRP A 51 14.14 16.27 25.30
C TRP A 51 12.80 16.13 26.01
N ASN A 52 11.95 17.16 25.95
CA ASN A 52 10.59 17.12 26.49
C ASN A 52 9.75 16.00 25.82
N PHE A 53 9.86 15.84 24.50
CA PHE A 53 9.22 14.73 23.78
C PHE A 53 9.72 13.36 24.25
N SER A 54 11.04 13.15 24.24
CA SER A 54 11.63 11.83 24.53
C SER A 54 11.22 11.29 25.89
N ARG A 55 11.16 12.15 26.92
CA ARG A 55 10.80 11.73 28.28
C ARG A 55 9.44 11.06 28.40
N TYR A 56 8.47 11.52 27.62
CA TYR A 56 7.15 10.92 27.58
C TYR A 56 7.11 9.75 26.60
N ALA A 57 7.75 9.87 25.44
CA ALA A 57 7.75 8.81 24.44
C ALA A 57 8.40 7.50 24.94
N GLU A 58 9.43 7.60 25.80
CA GLU A 58 10.06 6.45 26.45
C GLU A 58 9.16 5.81 27.54
N ALA A 59 8.15 6.52 28.04
CA ALA A 59 7.18 5.99 29.00
C ALA A 59 6.04 5.18 28.35
N VAL A 60 5.93 5.22 27.02
CA VAL A 60 4.89 4.54 26.25
C VAL A 60 5.39 3.16 25.83
N ASP A 61 4.61 2.12 26.13
CA ASP A 61 4.77 0.81 25.50
C ASP A 61 4.20 0.85 24.09
N TRP A 62 5.07 0.99 23.09
CA TRP A 62 4.70 1.09 21.68
C TRP A 62 4.19 -0.22 21.10
N THR A 63 4.28 -1.34 21.83
CA THR A 63 3.68 -2.62 21.42
C THR A 63 2.24 -2.78 21.92
N SER A 64 1.77 -1.90 22.83
CA SER A 64 0.43 -1.93 23.41
C SER A 64 -0.55 -1.03 22.63
N PRO A 65 -1.62 -1.59 22.01
CA PRO A 65 -2.63 -0.79 21.30
C PRO A 65 -3.29 0.27 22.17
N GLU A 66 -3.53 -0.05 23.44
CA GLU A 66 -4.17 0.83 24.42
C GLU A 66 -3.28 2.04 24.74
N GLN A 67 -1.98 1.81 24.95
CA GLN A 67 -1.04 2.89 25.22
C GLN A 67 -0.79 3.75 23.98
N VAL A 68 -0.64 3.13 22.81
CA VAL A 68 -0.49 3.86 21.55
C VAL A 68 -1.70 4.76 21.29
N THR A 69 -2.92 4.24 21.44
CA THR A 69 -4.16 5.02 21.30
C THR A 69 -4.19 6.22 22.23
N ARG A 70 -3.69 6.10 23.46
CA ARG A 70 -3.59 7.22 24.43
C ARG A 70 -2.49 8.22 24.07
N ALA A 71 -1.43 7.80 23.38
CA ALA A 71 -0.30 8.64 23.01
C ALA A 71 -0.59 9.48 21.75
N LEU A 72 -1.33 8.94 20.76
CA LEU A 72 -1.64 9.62 19.51
C LEU A 72 -2.23 11.04 19.67
N PRO A 73 -3.16 11.31 20.61
CA PRO A 73 -3.63 12.67 20.87
C PRO A 73 -2.51 13.68 21.18
N ALA A 74 -1.40 13.27 21.79
CA ALA A 74 -0.27 14.16 22.01
C ALA A 74 0.42 14.53 20.70
N PHE A 75 0.61 13.57 19.80
CA PHE A 75 1.19 13.81 18.48
C PHE A 75 0.30 14.74 17.64
N GLU A 76 -1.01 14.52 17.65
CA GLU A 76 -1.96 15.42 16.98
C GLU A 76 -1.91 16.85 17.54
N ARG A 77 -1.76 17.01 18.86
CA ARG A 77 -1.61 18.32 19.49
C ARG A 77 -0.29 18.98 19.10
N MET A 78 0.80 18.23 18.96
CA MET A 78 2.07 18.76 18.47
C MET A 78 1.96 19.24 17.03
N LEU A 79 1.34 18.48 16.14
CA LEU A 79 1.06 18.90 14.75
C LEU A 79 0.27 20.22 14.70
N ARG A 80 -0.81 20.31 15.49
CA ARG A 80 -1.61 21.54 15.60
C ARG A 80 -0.82 22.70 16.20
N THR A 81 0.04 22.43 17.17
CA THR A 81 0.87 23.44 17.85
C THR A 81 1.95 23.97 16.91
N TYR A 82 2.63 23.11 16.16
CA TYR A 82 3.59 23.49 15.14
C TYR A 82 2.94 24.41 14.09
N LYS A 83 1.79 24.01 13.53
CA LYS A 83 1.03 24.86 12.61
C LYS A 83 0.68 26.23 13.23
N LYS A 84 0.16 26.24 14.46
CA LYS A 84 -0.35 27.46 15.12
C LYS A 84 0.75 28.40 15.64
N LYS A 85 1.86 27.87 16.16
CA LYS A 85 2.89 28.65 16.86
C LYS A 85 4.13 28.89 16.00
N THR A 86 4.45 28.00 15.07
CA THR A 86 5.66 28.11 14.23
C THR A 86 5.36 28.69 12.86
N LEU A 87 4.25 28.28 12.21
CA LEU A 87 3.92 28.72 10.85
C LEU A 87 2.96 29.92 10.79
N ARG A 88 2.42 30.39 11.92
CA ARG A 88 1.43 31.47 11.93
C ARG A 88 2.09 32.82 11.61
N GLY A 89 1.49 33.56 10.67
CA GLY A 89 1.91 34.93 10.32
C GLY A 89 2.81 35.04 9.08
N ILE A 90 3.08 33.92 8.41
CA ILE A 90 3.63 33.92 7.05
C ILE A 90 2.50 33.95 6.01
N ASP A 91 2.85 34.21 4.75
CA ASP A 91 1.92 34.17 3.63
C ASP A 91 1.18 32.81 3.55
N PRO A 92 -0.14 32.77 3.29
CA PRO A 92 -0.92 31.52 3.30
C PRO A 92 -0.41 30.42 2.35
N GLU A 93 0.10 30.78 1.17
CA GLU A 93 0.64 29.79 0.22
C GLU A 93 1.96 29.23 0.72
N ARG A 94 2.79 30.09 1.34
CA ARG A 94 4.02 29.65 2.00
C ARG A 94 3.76 28.79 3.22
N GLU A 95 2.77 29.14 4.05
CA GLU A 95 2.32 28.31 5.19
C GLU A 95 1.90 26.92 4.72
N LYS A 96 1.09 26.86 3.66
CA LYS A 96 0.62 25.59 3.10
C LYS A 96 1.79 24.75 2.55
N ALA A 97 2.69 25.36 1.80
CA ALA A 97 3.85 24.65 1.22
C ALA A 97 4.80 24.11 2.30
N GLU A 98 5.10 24.91 3.33
CA GLU A 98 5.97 24.52 4.43
C GLU A 98 5.35 23.43 5.29
N LEU A 99 4.04 23.56 5.61
CA LEU A 99 3.30 22.51 6.29
C LEU A 99 3.27 21.21 5.47
N GLN A 100 3.06 21.30 4.15
CA GLN A 100 3.02 20.13 3.28
C GLN A 100 4.38 19.43 3.20
N ALA A 101 5.48 20.19 3.17
CA ALA A 101 6.84 19.65 3.24
C ALA A 101 7.11 18.94 4.58
N THR A 102 6.75 19.56 5.70
CA THR A 102 6.91 18.94 7.04
C THR A 102 6.04 17.69 7.21
N LEU A 103 4.80 17.71 6.72
CA LEU A 103 3.89 16.57 6.82
C LEU A 103 4.22 15.43 5.86
N GLY A 104 4.98 15.67 4.79
CA GLY A 104 5.30 14.65 3.78
C GLY A 104 6.02 13.45 4.38
N GLU A 105 7.11 13.69 5.11
CA GLU A 105 7.87 12.64 5.81
C GLU A 105 7.01 11.96 6.88
N LEU A 106 6.32 12.75 7.71
CA LEU A 106 5.44 12.22 8.75
C LEU A 106 4.31 11.33 8.20
N ARG A 107 3.69 11.72 7.08
CA ARG A 107 2.65 10.92 6.43
C ARG A 107 3.21 9.62 5.89
N ALA A 108 4.38 9.66 5.27
CA ALA A 108 5.04 8.45 4.77
C ALA A 108 5.35 7.48 5.92
N GLU A 109 5.93 7.97 7.01
CA GLU A 109 6.29 7.16 8.18
C GLU A 109 5.05 6.55 8.87
N PHE A 110 4.02 7.35 9.16
CA PHE A 110 2.79 6.83 9.78
C PHE A 110 2.04 5.86 8.86
N SER A 111 2.10 6.07 7.53
CA SER A 111 1.46 5.16 6.58
C SER A 111 2.10 3.78 6.55
N HIS A 112 3.42 3.69 6.84
CA HIS A 112 4.11 2.40 6.98
C HIS A 112 3.51 1.57 8.12
N ASP A 113 3.09 2.24 9.19
CA ASP A 113 2.56 1.63 10.40
C ASP A 113 1.04 1.41 10.37
N GLY A 114 0.38 1.68 9.23
CA GLY A 114 -1.08 1.54 9.09
C GLY A 114 -1.87 2.71 9.68
N TYR A 115 -1.25 3.88 9.82
CA TYR A 115 -1.89 5.11 10.28
C TYR A 115 -1.89 6.19 9.20
N ARG A 116 -2.87 7.09 9.27
CA ARG A 116 -2.94 8.25 8.37
C ARG A 116 -3.07 9.55 9.13
N ILE A 117 -2.27 10.54 8.71
CA ILE A 117 -2.40 11.94 9.13
C ILE A 117 -3.27 12.69 8.14
N THR A 118 -4.49 13.02 8.55
CA THR A 118 -5.48 13.76 7.74
C THR A 118 -5.10 15.23 7.55
N GLU A 119 -5.80 15.93 6.64
CA GLU A 119 -5.67 17.39 6.45
C GLU A 119 -6.03 18.19 7.71
N SER A 120 -6.92 17.66 8.56
CA SER A 120 -7.27 18.27 9.85
C SER A 120 -6.28 17.92 10.98
N LEU A 121 -5.15 17.29 10.64
CA LEU A 121 -4.09 16.88 11.58
C LEU A 121 -4.58 15.88 12.63
N LYS A 122 -5.54 15.02 12.25
CA LYS A 122 -5.95 13.82 12.98
C LYS A 122 -5.13 12.62 12.55
N ILE A 123 -4.72 11.80 13.51
CA ILE A 123 -4.05 10.52 13.25
C ILE A 123 -5.10 9.42 13.39
N LEU A 124 -5.42 8.76 12.29
CA LEU A 124 -6.38 7.67 12.25
C LEU A 124 -5.64 6.34 12.09
N ASN A 125 -6.06 5.33 12.86
CA ASN A 125 -5.64 3.95 12.65
C ASN A 125 -6.45 3.39 11.47
N ASP A 126 -5.79 3.19 10.32
CA ASP A 126 -6.44 2.60 9.15
C ASP A 126 -6.54 1.07 9.24
N THR A 127 -5.74 0.43 10.10
CA THR A 127 -5.87 -1.01 10.40
C THR A 127 -7.19 -1.39 11.08
N ASP A 128 -7.73 -0.55 11.98
CA ASP A 128 -9.05 -0.77 12.61
C ASP A 128 -10.21 -0.67 11.60
N ARG A 129 -10.13 0.26 10.63
CA ARG A 129 -11.08 0.30 9.49
C ARG A 129 -10.98 -0.96 8.63
N ARG A 130 -9.80 -1.57 8.54
CA ARG A 130 -9.53 -2.66 7.59
C ARG A 130 -10.16 -3.98 8.00
N THR A 131 -10.39 -4.25 9.28
CA THR A 131 -11.22 -5.39 9.72
C THR A 131 -12.67 -5.21 9.29
N ASP A 132 -13.21 -3.98 9.38
CA ASP A 132 -14.59 -3.67 9.00
C ASP A 132 -14.80 -3.79 7.48
N TYR A 133 -13.76 -3.48 6.70
CA TYR A 133 -13.81 -3.56 5.25
C TYR A 133 -13.30 -4.87 4.66
N ALA A 134 -12.62 -5.75 5.39
CA ALA A 134 -12.00 -6.96 4.81
C ALA A 134 -13.00 -7.82 4.02
N ALA A 135 -14.20 -8.00 4.55
CA ALA A 135 -15.27 -8.70 3.84
C ALA A 135 -15.77 -7.93 2.61
N SER A 136 -15.86 -6.61 2.70
CA SER A 136 -16.23 -5.74 1.58
C SER A 136 -15.15 -5.71 0.49
N ASP A 137 -13.88 -5.68 0.85
CA ASP A 137 -12.74 -5.68 -0.07
C ASP A 137 -12.63 -7.03 -0.78
N ALA A 138 -12.82 -8.12 -0.05
CA ALA A 138 -12.94 -9.45 -0.64
C ALA A 138 -14.08 -9.53 -1.67
N ALA A 139 -15.24 -8.96 -1.38
CA ALA A 139 -16.36 -8.91 -2.32
C ALA A 139 -16.05 -8.04 -3.55
N LEU A 140 -15.52 -6.83 -3.35
CA LEU A 140 -15.16 -5.90 -4.43
C LEU A 140 -14.06 -6.47 -5.33
N TYR A 141 -13.07 -7.15 -4.74
CA TYR A 141 -12.04 -7.87 -5.48
C TYR A 141 -12.63 -9.01 -6.30
N ALA A 142 -13.53 -9.82 -5.73
CA ALA A 142 -14.19 -10.89 -6.46
C ALA A 142 -15.01 -10.34 -7.65
N ASP A 143 -15.68 -9.20 -7.47
CA ASP A 143 -16.38 -8.50 -8.55
C ASP A 143 -15.41 -7.98 -9.62
N ALA A 144 -14.27 -7.41 -9.23
CA ALA A 144 -13.24 -6.95 -10.17
C ALA A 144 -12.66 -8.12 -10.98
N VAL A 145 -12.36 -9.24 -10.33
CA VAL A 145 -11.93 -10.48 -11.00
C VAL A 145 -13.00 -10.97 -11.98
N LYS A 146 -14.28 -10.94 -11.60
CA LYS A 146 -15.39 -11.31 -12.49
C LYS A 146 -15.45 -10.41 -13.73
N VAL A 147 -15.25 -9.11 -13.57
CA VAL A 147 -15.17 -8.16 -14.70
C VAL A 147 -14.00 -8.51 -15.62
N LEU A 148 -12.81 -8.79 -15.06
CA LEU A 148 -11.64 -9.20 -15.83
C LEU A 148 -11.85 -10.51 -16.61
N LEU A 149 -12.48 -11.52 -15.99
CA LEU A 149 -12.82 -12.78 -16.65
C LEU A 149 -13.84 -12.55 -17.80
N GLY A 150 -14.80 -11.64 -17.59
CA GLY A 150 -15.75 -11.22 -18.62
C GLY A 150 -15.07 -10.49 -19.79
N ALA A 151 -14.20 -9.53 -19.49
CA ALA A 151 -13.41 -8.79 -20.48
C ALA A 151 -12.48 -9.71 -21.27
N ARG A 152 -11.80 -10.66 -20.59
CA ARG A 152 -11.01 -11.73 -21.25
C ARG A 152 -11.82 -12.44 -22.32
N ASN A 153 -13.03 -12.92 -21.98
CA ASN A 153 -13.87 -13.63 -22.94
C ASN A 153 -14.19 -12.79 -24.19
N GLN A 154 -14.38 -11.48 -24.04
CA GLN A 154 -14.62 -10.60 -25.18
C GLN A 154 -13.35 -10.37 -26.00
N ILE A 155 -12.21 -10.17 -25.35
CA ILE A 155 -10.92 -9.99 -26.02
C ILE A 155 -10.56 -11.22 -26.84
N GLU A 156 -10.73 -12.43 -26.30
CA GLU A 156 -10.48 -13.68 -27.04
C GLU A 156 -11.42 -13.86 -28.24
N ARG A 157 -12.69 -13.46 -28.11
CA ARG A 157 -13.71 -13.60 -29.17
C ARG A 157 -13.59 -12.56 -30.28
N LEU A 158 -12.99 -11.41 -30.01
CA LEU A 158 -12.90 -10.28 -30.93
C LEU A 158 -11.44 -10.05 -31.31
N PRO A 159 -10.96 -10.63 -32.43
CA PRO A 159 -9.57 -10.49 -32.81
C PRO A 159 -9.12 -9.06 -33.09
N SER A 160 -10.05 -8.14 -33.40
CA SER A 160 -9.76 -6.70 -33.50
C SER A 160 -9.24 -6.09 -32.20
N LEU A 161 -9.50 -6.72 -31.05
CA LEU A 161 -9.04 -6.26 -29.74
C LEU A 161 -7.63 -6.75 -29.37
N HIS A 162 -7.02 -7.67 -30.13
CA HIS A 162 -5.69 -8.21 -29.79
C HIS A 162 -4.73 -8.45 -30.97
N ARG A 163 -5.21 -8.53 -32.22
CA ARG A 163 -4.33 -8.65 -33.39
C ARG A 163 -3.59 -7.34 -33.65
N GLY A 164 -2.26 -7.43 -33.75
CA GLY A 164 -1.39 -6.28 -33.97
C GLY A 164 -1.28 -5.32 -32.77
N LYS A 165 -1.85 -5.68 -31.62
CA LYS A 165 -1.89 -4.88 -30.40
C LYS A 165 -0.85 -5.34 -29.39
N GLY A 166 -0.24 -4.39 -28.68
CA GLY A 166 0.73 -4.64 -27.62
C GLY A 166 0.08 -4.99 -26.27
N GLU A 167 0.91 -5.08 -25.23
CA GLU A 167 0.45 -5.27 -23.85
C GLU A 167 -0.38 -4.07 -23.36
N GLU A 168 0.10 -2.86 -23.63
CA GLU A 168 -0.55 -1.59 -23.24
C GLU A 168 -1.95 -1.44 -23.86
N ASP A 169 -2.10 -1.78 -25.14
CA ASP A 169 -3.40 -1.77 -25.82
C ASP A 169 -4.45 -2.65 -25.11
N ILE A 170 -4.03 -3.86 -24.69
CA ILE A 170 -4.93 -4.84 -24.07
C ILE A 170 -5.21 -4.43 -22.62
N ARG A 171 -4.20 -3.93 -21.90
CA ARG A 171 -4.34 -3.33 -20.59
C ARG A 171 -5.37 -2.20 -20.60
N ASP A 172 -5.30 -1.29 -21.57
CA ASP A 172 -6.23 -0.16 -21.64
C ASP A 172 -7.70 -0.61 -21.82
N VAL A 173 -7.93 -1.69 -22.59
CA VAL A 173 -9.26 -2.33 -22.71
C VAL A 173 -9.72 -2.89 -21.35
N LEU A 174 -8.83 -3.54 -20.61
CA LEU A 174 -9.14 -4.11 -19.29
C LEU A 174 -9.40 -3.02 -18.25
N THR A 175 -8.60 -1.96 -18.25
CA THR A 175 -8.80 -0.76 -17.41
C THR A 175 -10.13 -0.09 -17.74
N ALA A 176 -10.50 0.05 -19.01
CA ALA A 176 -11.78 0.60 -19.41
C ALA A 176 -12.97 -0.28 -18.96
N ALA A 177 -12.83 -1.61 -19.03
CA ALA A 177 -13.86 -2.53 -18.54
C ALA A 177 -14.05 -2.42 -17.02
N LEU A 178 -12.96 -2.37 -16.26
CA LEU A 178 -13.00 -2.13 -14.82
C LEU A 178 -13.58 -0.74 -14.50
N GLY A 179 -13.11 0.30 -15.18
CA GLY A 179 -13.62 1.67 -15.01
C GLY A 179 -15.11 1.76 -15.30
N GLY A 180 -15.62 1.06 -16.31
CA GLY A 180 -17.06 0.99 -16.59
C GLY A 180 -17.87 0.31 -15.48
N ALA A 181 -17.32 -0.72 -14.85
CA ALA A 181 -17.98 -1.45 -13.76
C ALA A 181 -17.87 -0.75 -12.39
N PHE A 182 -16.80 0.01 -12.18
CA PHE A 182 -16.48 0.68 -10.92
C PHE A 182 -16.45 2.20 -11.06
N GLU A 183 -17.32 2.76 -11.91
CA GLU A 183 -17.56 4.21 -12.00
C GLU A 183 -16.30 5.08 -12.17
N GLY A 184 -15.34 4.60 -12.96
CA GLY A 184 -14.09 5.31 -13.28
C GLY A 184 -12.96 5.16 -12.25
N GLN A 185 -13.14 4.32 -11.23
CA GLN A 185 -12.16 4.11 -10.14
C GLN A 185 -10.95 3.24 -10.53
N ALA A 186 -10.88 2.78 -11.78
CA ALA A 186 -9.76 2.00 -12.29
C ALA A 186 -8.84 2.88 -13.13
N THR A 187 -7.55 2.83 -12.86
CA THR A 187 -6.52 3.59 -13.56
C THR A 187 -5.45 2.67 -14.13
N GLY A 188 -4.95 3.01 -15.32
CA GLY A 188 -3.78 2.35 -15.90
C GLY A 188 -2.49 3.02 -15.43
N GLU A 189 -1.36 2.33 -15.53
CA GLU A 189 -0.03 2.94 -15.41
C GLU A 189 0.16 3.75 -14.10
N SER A 190 -0.33 3.22 -13.01
CA SER A 190 -0.49 3.97 -11.76
C SER A 190 0.68 3.73 -10.81
N PHE A 191 1.14 4.79 -10.15
CA PHE A 191 2.14 4.67 -9.10
C PHE A 191 1.53 4.00 -7.86
N ASN A 192 2.19 2.97 -7.35
CA ASN A 192 1.89 2.34 -6.06
C ASN A 192 3.19 2.13 -5.28
N GLY A 193 3.26 2.69 -4.08
CA GLY A 193 4.51 2.72 -3.31
C GLY A 193 5.66 3.36 -4.10
N GLN A 194 6.71 2.58 -4.36
CA GLN A 194 7.91 3.02 -5.10
C GLN A 194 7.91 2.62 -6.59
N GLY A 195 6.85 1.97 -7.08
CA GLY A 195 6.79 1.46 -8.45
C GLY A 195 5.51 1.83 -9.19
N LYS A 196 5.39 1.30 -10.40
CA LYS A 196 4.27 1.53 -11.31
C LYS A 196 3.61 0.19 -11.60
N THR A 197 2.30 0.08 -11.41
CA THR A 197 1.51 -1.08 -11.78
C THR A 197 0.75 -0.81 -13.08
N ASP A 198 0.47 -1.86 -13.84
CA ASP A 198 -0.30 -1.73 -15.07
C ASP A 198 -1.74 -1.32 -14.81
N ILE A 199 -2.40 -1.89 -13.80
CA ILE A 199 -3.79 -1.60 -13.45
C ILE A 199 -3.93 -1.42 -11.94
N LEU A 200 -4.56 -0.34 -11.52
CA LEU A 200 -4.94 -0.10 -10.13
C LEU A 200 -6.44 0.16 -10.04
N LEU A 201 -7.16 -0.65 -9.26
CA LEU A 201 -8.53 -0.35 -8.83
C LEU A 201 -8.49 0.17 -7.39
N ARG A 202 -8.87 1.42 -7.21
CA ARG A 202 -8.87 2.07 -5.90
C ARG A 202 -10.26 2.56 -5.53
N ILE A 203 -10.80 2.10 -4.40
CA ILE A 203 -12.08 2.58 -3.88
C ILE A 203 -11.81 3.36 -2.60
N ASP A 204 -12.13 4.65 -2.64
CA ASP A 204 -11.70 5.65 -1.67
C ASP A 204 -10.18 5.67 -1.55
N ASP A 205 -9.66 5.26 -0.40
CA ASP A 205 -8.25 5.19 -0.06
C ASP A 205 -7.67 3.78 -0.15
N ARG A 206 -8.48 2.77 -0.54
CA ARG A 206 -8.16 1.34 -0.50
C ARG A 206 -7.83 0.80 -1.88
N ASN A 207 -6.69 0.12 -1.99
CA ASN A 207 -6.32 -0.62 -3.19
C ASN A 207 -7.03 -1.97 -3.19
N ILE A 208 -8.09 -2.08 -4.00
CA ILE A 208 -8.94 -3.27 -4.10
C ILE A 208 -8.32 -4.32 -5.02
N LEU A 209 -7.64 -3.86 -6.07
CA LEU A 209 -6.94 -4.74 -7.01
C LEU A 209 -5.70 -4.02 -7.57
N ILE A 210 -4.58 -4.73 -7.56
CA ILE A 210 -3.38 -4.38 -8.32
C ILE A 210 -3.18 -5.44 -9.41
N GLY A 211 -3.26 -5.03 -10.67
CA GLY A 211 -3.15 -5.89 -11.84
C GLY A 211 -1.85 -5.67 -12.58
N GLU A 212 -1.14 -6.76 -12.86
CA GLU A 212 0.06 -6.76 -13.70
C GLU A 212 -0.23 -7.51 -15.00
N CYS A 213 0.10 -6.90 -16.13
CA CYS A 213 -0.05 -7.50 -17.45
C CYS A 213 1.26 -8.12 -17.89
N LYS A 214 1.17 -9.25 -18.61
CA LYS A 214 2.36 -9.82 -19.23
C LYS A 214 2.08 -10.56 -20.51
N VAL A 215 2.76 -10.20 -21.59
CA VAL A 215 2.89 -11.07 -22.76
C VAL A 215 3.84 -12.24 -22.46
N TRP A 216 3.32 -13.46 -22.54
CA TRP A 216 4.03 -14.69 -22.23
C TRP A 216 4.27 -15.55 -23.47
N ALA A 217 5.55 -15.74 -23.77
CA ALA A 217 6.01 -16.58 -24.87
C ALA A 217 6.63 -17.90 -24.36
N GLY A 218 6.32 -18.38 -23.16
CA GLY A 218 6.85 -19.66 -22.63
C GLY A 218 8.25 -19.59 -22.03
N ALA A 219 8.72 -20.73 -21.49
CA ALA A 219 9.92 -20.86 -20.65
C ALA A 219 11.25 -20.38 -21.25
N HIS A 220 11.33 -20.18 -22.57
CA HIS A 220 12.56 -19.78 -23.28
C HIS A 220 12.72 -18.25 -23.44
N GLY A 221 11.83 -17.44 -22.84
CA GLY A 221 12.03 -15.99 -22.78
C GLY A 221 12.99 -15.59 -21.66
N ASP A 222 13.87 -14.62 -21.92
CA ASP A 222 14.97 -14.18 -21.03
C ASP A 222 14.54 -13.61 -19.66
N LYS A 223 13.23 -13.53 -19.36
CA LYS A 223 12.69 -13.13 -18.05
C LYS A 223 11.51 -14.03 -17.69
N GLY A 224 11.75 -15.04 -16.86
CA GLY A 224 10.72 -15.98 -16.41
C GLY A 224 9.64 -15.34 -15.53
N ILE A 225 8.55 -16.07 -15.30
CA ILE A 225 7.44 -15.65 -14.42
C ILE A 225 7.87 -15.26 -13.01
N SER A 226 8.97 -15.82 -12.51
CA SER A 226 9.56 -15.40 -11.23
C SER A 226 9.99 -13.92 -11.23
N ALA A 227 10.43 -13.37 -12.37
CA ALA A 227 10.73 -11.94 -12.48
C ALA A 227 9.47 -11.08 -12.39
N ILE A 228 8.32 -11.59 -12.84
CA ILE A 228 7.02 -10.94 -12.70
C ILE A 228 6.58 -10.96 -11.24
N ALA A 229 6.76 -12.08 -10.55
CA ALA A 229 6.50 -12.14 -9.10
C ALA A 229 7.41 -11.16 -8.34
N THR A 230 8.68 -11.02 -8.72
CA THR A 230 9.58 -9.99 -8.14
C THR A 230 9.09 -8.58 -8.42
N GLN A 231 8.68 -8.30 -9.66
CA GLN A 231 8.15 -7.01 -10.07
C GLN A 231 6.88 -6.68 -9.28
N LEU A 232 5.87 -7.55 -9.35
CA LEU A 232 4.59 -7.40 -8.66
C LEU A 232 4.81 -7.15 -7.17
N LEU A 233 5.58 -8.01 -6.49
CA LEU A 233 5.79 -7.92 -5.04
C LEU A 233 6.68 -6.73 -4.63
N GLY A 234 7.55 -6.24 -5.52
CA GLY A 234 8.53 -5.19 -5.22
C GLY A 234 7.93 -3.81 -4.96
N TYR A 235 6.68 -3.57 -5.39
CA TYR A 235 6.01 -2.27 -5.24
C TYR A 235 4.79 -2.33 -4.34
N LEU A 236 4.47 -3.51 -3.79
CA LEU A 236 3.36 -3.66 -2.86
C LEU A 236 3.72 -3.05 -1.51
N THR A 237 2.75 -2.36 -0.95
CA THR A 237 2.76 -1.93 0.45
C THR A 237 2.00 -2.95 1.29
N ARG A 238 2.09 -2.85 2.62
CA ARG A 238 1.27 -3.68 3.54
C ARG A 238 -0.23 -3.48 3.34
N ASN A 239 -0.62 -2.40 2.66
CA ASN A 239 -2.00 -2.09 2.32
C ASN A 239 -2.51 -2.88 1.11
N ASP A 240 -1.61 -3.54 0.38
CA ASP A 240 -1.93 -4.30 -0.80
C ASP A 240 -1.95 -5.79 -0.45
N ARG A 241 -3.10 -6.44 -0.66
CA ARG A 241 -3.28 -7.88 -0.39
C ARG A 241 -3.89 -8.66 -1.54
N GLN A 242 -4.40 -7.96 -2.55
CA GLN A 242 -5.22 -8.55 -3.61
C GLN A 242 -4.67 -8.13 -4.96
N THR A 243 -4.19 -9.12 -5.72
CA THR A 243 -3.44 -8.90 -6.95
C THR A 243 -3.92 -9.80 -8.08
N ALA A 244 -3.73 -9.37 -9.32
CA ALA A 244 -3.98 -10.19 -10.50
C ALA A 244 -2.79 -10.18 -11.46
N LEU A 245 -2.43 -11.34 -11.98
CA LEU A 245 -1.51 -11.51 -13.09
C LEU A 245 -2.30 -11.85 -14.35
N LEU A 246 -2.34 -10.92 -15.30
CA LEU A 246 -3.06 -11.01 -16.56
C LEU A 246 -2.08 -11.48 -17.64
N LEU A 247 -2.10 -12.78 -17.92
CA LEU A 247 -1.09 -13.46 -18.73
C LEU A 247 -1.55 -13.62 -20.18
N PHE A 248 -0.98 -12.83 -21.09
CA PHE A 248 -1.33 -12.82 -22.51
C PHE A 248 -0.49 -13.84 -23.29
N ILE A 249 -1.12 -14.94 -23.71
CA ILE A 249 -0.47 -16.06 -24.41
C ILE A 249 -0.89 -16.01 -25.88
N ARG A 250 0.10 -15.87 -26.78
CA ARG A 250 -0.11 -15.75 -28.25
C ARG A 250 0.34 -16.98 -29.05
N ARG A 251 0.67 -18.08 -28.37
CA ARG A 251 1.28 -19.28 -29.00
C ARG A 251 0.22 -20.29 -29.40
N VAL A 252 0.38 -20.91 -30.58
CA VAL A 252 -0.50 -22.01 -31.04
C VAL A 252 -0.70 -23.11 -29.98
N ASN A 253 0.32 -23.44 -29.19
CA ASN A 253 0.19 -24.34 -28.03
C ASN A 253 0.03 -23.55 -26.71
N HIS A 254 -1.16 -23.03 -26.48
CA HIS A 254 -1.51 -22.28 -25.28
C HIS A 254 -1.35 -23.10 -23.99
N GLU A 255 -1.67 -24.40 -24.02
CA GLU A 255 -1.62 -25.28 -22.85
C GLU A 255 -0.20 -25.43 -22.32
N ALA A 256 0.77 -25.76 -23.17
CA ALA A 256 2.16 -25.91 -22.73
C ALA A 256 2.73 -24.62 -22.12
N ALA A 257 2.37 -23.46 -22.69
CA ALA A 257 2.78 -22.15 -22.16
C ALA A 257 2.16 -21.87 -20.79
N LEU A 258 0.88 -22.20 -20.60
CA LEU A 258 0.18 -22.06 -19.33
C LEU A 258 0.70 -23.04 -18.28
N THR A 259 0.89 -24.33 -18.60
CA THR A 259 1.45 -25.31 -17.68
C THR A 259 2.83 -24.89 -17.19
N SER A 260 3.68 -24.41 -18.09
CA SER A 260 4.98 -23.85 -17.71
C SER A 260 4.83 -22.67 -16.76
N ALA A 261 3.84 -21.80 -16.99
CA ALA A 261 3.62 -20.63 -16.18
C ALA A 261 3.19 -20.97 -14.75
N LEU A 262 2.18 -21.84 -14.63
CA LEU A 262 1.67 -22.32 -13.36
C LEU A 262 2.76 -23.05 -12.57
N LYS A 263 3.56 -23.89 -13.25
CA LYS A 263 4.69 -24.59 -12.63
C LYS A 263 5.72 -23.60 -12.08
N THR A 264 6.16 -22.63 -12.88
CA THR A 264 7.15 -21.64 -12.44
C THR A 264 6.65 -20.82 -11.25
N LEU A 265 5.38 -20.45 -11.22
CA LEU A 265 4.83 -19.69 -10.09
C LEU A 265 4.68 -20.56 -8.84
N ALA A 266 4.25 -21.82 -8.99
CA ALA A 266 4.12 -22.76 -7.88
C ALA A 266 5.48 -23.15 -7.26
N GLU A 267 6.54 -23.19 -8.06
CA GLU A 267 7.91 -23.48 -7.61
C GLU A 267 8.67 -22.23 -7.11
N ASP A 268 8.10 -21.02 -7.23
CA ASP A 268 8.73 -19.80 -6.73
C ASP A 268 8.83 -19.84 -5.20
N PRO A 269 9.98 -19.50 -4.59
CA PRO A 269 10.16 -19.55 -3.14
C PRO A 269 9.16 -18.71 -2.34
N ARG A 270 8.56 -17.68 -2.97
CA ARG A 270 7.56 -16.81 -2.35
C ARG A 270 6.17 -17.39 -2.41
N CYS A 271 5.92 -18.41 -3.24
CA CYS A 271 4.64 -19.09 -3.30
C CYS A 271 4.48 -20.00 -2.09
N ILE A 272 3.52 -19.65 -1.22
CA ILE A 272 3.20 -20.46 -0.02
C ILE A 272 2.03 -21.41 -0.28
N GLN A 273 1.18 -21.12 -1.27
CA GLN A 273 0.06 -21.97 -1.65
C GLN A 273 -0.32 -21.76 -3.11
N ALA A 274 -0.50 -22.86 -3.85
CA ALA A 274 -1.21 -22.87 -5.13
C ALA A 274 -2.59 -23.48 -4.89
N GLY A 275 -3.65 -22.74 -5.22
CA GLY A 275 -5.02 -23.22 -5.09
C GLY A 275 -5.52 -23.95 -6.34
N ALA A 276 -6.67 -24.59 -6.21
CA ALA A 276 -7.33 -25.25 -7.34
C ALA A 276 -7.83 -24.20 -8.35
N PRO A 277 -7.74 -24.48 -9.67
CA PRO A 277 -8.36 -23.63 -10.66
C PRO A 277 -9.88 -23.59 -10.52
N ASP A 278 -10.50 -22.58 -11.14
CA ASP A 278 -11.95 -22.60 -11.36
C ASP A 278 -12.37 -23.72 -12.34
N ASP A 279 -13.67 -24.01 -12.39
CA ASP A 279 -14.24 -25.09 -13.22
C ASP A 279 -13.89 -24.96 -14.72
N ASN A 280 -13.52 -23.76 -15.17
CA ASN A 280 -13.20 -23.48 -16.57
C ASN A 280 -11.71 -23.43 -16.87
N ASN A 281 -10.81 -23.64 -15.88
CA ASN A 281 -9.36 -23.51 -16.07
C ASN A 281 -8.93 -22.12 -16.59
N ARG A 282 -9.57 -21.07 -16.07
CA ARG A 282 -9.38 -19.68 -16.47
C ARG A 282 -9.07 -18.73 -15.31
N HIS A 283 -9.03 -19.25 -14.10
CA HIS A 283 -8.71 -18.51 -12.89
C HIS A 283 -7.88 -19.43 -11.97
N TYR A 284 -6.63 -19.05 -11.72
CA TYR A 284 -5.68 -19.85 -10.94
C TYR A 284 -5.24 -19.06 -9.69
N PRO A 285 -5.76 -19.38 -8.50
CA PRO A 285 -5.40 -18.67 -7.28
C PRO A 285 -4.06 -19.15 -6.72
N PHE A 286 -3.27 -18.21 -6.24
CA PHE A 286 -2.01 -18.40 -5.54
C PHE A 286 -2.00 -17.52 -4.29
N ARG A 287 -1.28 -17.97 -3.26
CA ARG A 287 -0.89 -17.13 -2.15
C ARG A 287 0.62 -16.98 -2.14
N LEU A 288 1.06 -15.73 -2.19
CA LEU A 288 2.48 -15.36 -2.16
C LEU A 288 2.80 -14.68 -0.83
N ARG A 289 4.07 -14.74 -0.41
CA ARG A 289 4.60 -14.02 0.75
C ARG A 289 5.68 -13.03 0.32
N THR A 290 5.58 -11.80 0.80
CA THR A 290 6.55 -10.75 0.46
C THR A 290 7.92 -10.99 1.10
N GLU A 291 8.99 -10.56 0.41
CA GLU A 291 10.38 -10.62 0.89
C GLU A 291 10.72 -9.36 1.72
N HIS A 292 9.90 -9.07 2.73
CA HIS A 292 10.08 -7.93 3.64
C HIS A 292 10.52 -8.43 5.03
N PRO A 293 11.30 -7.66 5.82
CA PRO A 293 11.67 -8.04 7.19
C PRO A 293 10.47 -8.42 8.07
N GLU A 294 9.33 -7.80 7.79
CA GLU A 294 8.03 -8.18 8.31
C GLU A 294 7.13 -8.58 7.15
N PRO A 295 7.10 -9.88 6.80
CA PRO A 295 6.42 -10.35 5.61
C PRO A 295 4.90 -10.33 5.80
N TRP A 296 4.17 -10.15 4.71
CA TRP A 296 2.73 -10.34 4.66
C TRP A 296 2.32 -11.17 3.46
N ASP A 297 1.13 -11.75 3.55
CA ASP A 297 0.59 -12.61 2.50
C ASP A 297 -0.22 -11.79 1.50
N ILE A 298 -0.10 -12.19 0.24
CA ILE A 298 -0.79 -11.63 -0.93
C ILE A 298 -1.61 -12.74 -1.57
N ASP A 299 -2.88 -12.49 -1.79
CA ASP A 299 -3.70 -13.30 -2.67
C ASP A 299 -3.50 -12.82 -4.12
N LEU A 300 -3.06 -13.73 -4.98
CA LEU A 300 -2.81 -13.52 -6.39
C LEU A 300 -3.74 -14.40 -7.21
N VAL A 301 -4.42 -13.84 -8.20
CA VAL A 301 -5.05 -14.63 -9.27
C VAL A 301 -4.26 -14.53 -10.55
N LEU A 302 -3.92 -15.67 -11.16
CA LEU A 302 -3.44 -15.72 -12.54
C LEU A 302 -4.62 -15.97 -13.48
N ILE A 303 -4.82 -15.06 -14.44
CA ILE A 303 -5.84 -15.15 -15.48
C ILE A 303 -5.14 -15.25 -16.85
N PRO A 304 -5.20 -16.41 -17.54
CA PRO A 304 -4.63 -16.55 -18.86
C PRO A 304 -5.58 -16.02 -19.94
N PHE A 305 -5.02 -15.31 -20.92
CA PHE A 305 -5.68 -14.86 -22.13
C PHE A 305 -5.07 -15.60 -23.32
N PHE A 306 -5.89 -16.29 -24.10
CA PHE A 306 -5.49 -17.03 -25.28
C PHE A 306 -5.80 -16.22 -26.54
N LEU A 307 -4.77 -15.57 -27.07
CA LEU A 307 -4.89 -14.58 -28.15
C LEU A 307 -4.44 -15.20 -29.48
N THR A 308 -5.29 -15.15 -30.50
CA THR A 308 -5.13 -15.86 -31.79
C THR A 308 -4.90 -14.95 -32.98
#